data_AF-A7M9Z3-F1
#
_entry.id   AF-A7M9Z3-F1
#
_cell.length_a   1.000
_cell.length_b   1.000
_cell.length_c   1.000
_cell.angle_alpha   90.00
_cell.angle_beta   90.00
_cell.angle_gamma   90.00
#
_symmetry.space_group_name_H-M   'P 1'
#
loop_
_entity.id
_entity.type
_entity.pdbx_description
1 polymer ?
#
loop_
_entity_poly.entity_id
_entity_poly.type
_entity_poly.pdbx_seq_one_letter_code
_entity_poly.pdbx_strand_id
1 'polypeptide(L)'
;SDWKDRRQWVTVTPIVLVTFPAAVQSYLWERYRLPWGATVCVLGLLLGEWINRYFNFWGWTYFPINFVFPASLVPGAIILDTVLMLSGSYLFTAIVGAMGWGLIFYPGNWPIIAPLHVPVEYNGMLMSIADIQGYNYVRTGTPEYIRMVEKGTLR
;
A
#
# COMPACT_ATOMS: atom_id res chain seq x y z
N SER A 1 4.89 2.35 9.83
CA SER A 1 4.61 0.90 9.67
C SER A 1 3.42 0.52 10.54
N ASP A 2 3.33 1.09 11.74
CA ASP A 2 2.22 1.06 12.70
C ASP A 2 0.82 1.47 12.17
N TRP A 3 0.70 2.07 10.98
CA TRP A 3 -0.62 2.36 10.37
C TRP A 3 -1.12 1.26 9.42
N LYS A 4 -0.26 0.27 9.09
CA LYS A 4 -0.58 -0.80 8.12
C LYS A 4 -1.36 -1.92 8.81
N ASP A 5 -2.58 -1.61 9.21
CA ASP A 5 -3.47 -2.52 9.93
C ASP A 5 -4.24 -3.46 8.98
N ARG A 6 -5.10 -4.31 9.57
CA ARG A 6 -5.84 -5.34 8.82
C ARG A 6 -7.17 -4.84 8.26
N ARG A 7 -7.68 -3.69 8.70
CA ARG A 7 -8.99 -3.18 8.29
C ARG A 7 -8.88 -1.92 7.45
N GLN A 8 -8.37 -0.83 8.03
CA GLN A 8 -8.42 0.47 7.37
C GLN A 8 -7.45 0.54 6.20
N TRP A 9 -6.19 0.16 6.41
CA TRP A 9 -5.16 0.19 5.38
C TRP A 9 -5.47 -0.75 4.21
N VAL A 10 -5.97 -1.96 4.48
CA VAL A 10 -6.36 -2.94 3.47
C VAL A 10 -7.59 -2.49 2.67
N THR A 11 -8.45 -1.65 3.24
CA THR A 11 -9.66 -1.16 2.56
C THR A 11 -9.38 0.12 1.78
N VAL A 12 -8.83 1.13 2.44
CA VAL A 12 -8.68 2.49 1.88
C VAL A 12 -7.64 2.51 0.77
N THR A 13 -6.49 1.84 0.96
CA THR A 13 -5.36 1.94 0.03
C THR A 13 -5.71 1.41 -1.35
N PRO A 14 -6.29 0.19 -1.51
CA PRO A 14 -6.66 -0.30 -2.84
C PRO A 14 -7.75 0.54 -3.50
N ILE A 15 -8.75 1.00 -2.74
CA ILE A 15 -9.88 1.78 -3.28
C ILE A 15 -9.39 3.11 -3.85
N VAL A 16 -8.54 3.83 -3.11
CA VAL A 16 -8.06 5.15 -3.56
C VAL A 16 -7.07 5.00 -4.71
N LEU A 17 -6.19 4.00 -4.66
CA LEU A 17 -5.06 3.89 -5.59
C LEU A 17 -5.40 3.18 -6.92
N VAL A 18 -6.61 2.64 -7.09
CA VAL A 18 -7.05 2.10 -8.39
C VAL A 18 -7.45 3.19 -9.39
N THR A 19 -7.71 4.41 -8.91
CA THR A 19 -8.26 5.54 -9.69
C THR A 19 -7.39 5.93 -10.90
N PHE A 20 -6.12 6.27 -10.66
CA PHE A 20 -5.16 6.64 -11.71
C PHE A 20 -4.83 5.47 -12.65
N PRO A 21 -4.54 4.25 -12.17
CA PRO A 21 -4.42 3.07 -13.02
C PRO A 21 -5.58 2.91 -14.00
N ALA A 22 -6.83 3.01 -13.54
CA ALA A 22 -8.00 2.90 -14.41
C ALA A 22 -8.06 4.01 -15.46
N ALA A 23 -7.78 5.26 -15.07
CA ALA A 23 -7.81 6.41 -15.98
C ALA A 23 -6.70 6.35 -17.06
N VAL A 24 -5.49 5.91 -16.69
CA VAL A 24 -4.39 5.80 -17.65
C VAL A 24 -4.55 4.56 -18.53
N GLN A 25 -5.11 3.47 -17.99
CA GLN A 25 -5.51 2.31 -18.79
C GLN A 25 -6.53 2.68 -19.86
N SER A 26 -7.53 3.52 -19.57
CA SER A 26 -8.49 3.94 -20.60
C SER A 26 -7.78 4.67 -21.75
N TYR A 27 -6.91 5.64 -21.42
CA TYR A 27 -6.18 6.42 -22.42
C TYR A 27 -5.21 5.57 -23.26
N LEU A 28 -4.33 4.80 -22.60
CA LEU A 28 -3.26 4.06 -23.29
C LEU A 28 -3.80 2.86 -24.08
N TRP A 29 -4.83 2.19 -23.57
CA TRP A 29 -5.41 1.04 -24.25
C TRP A 29 -6.29 1.45 -25.43
N GLU A 30 -7.12 2.50 -25.32
CA GLU A 30 -7.96 2.96 -26.43
C GLU A 30 -7.14 3.50 -27.60
N ARG A 31 -6.12 4.32 -27.31
CA ARG A 31 -5.39 5.04 -28.36
C ARG A 31 -4.23 4.25 -28.95
N TYR A 32 -3.53 3.49 -28.11
CA TYR A 32 -2.23 2.90 -28.48
C TYR A 32 -2.18 1.38 -28.29
N ARG A 33 -3.24 0.76 -27.75
CA ARG A 33 -3.29 -0.69 -27.43
C ARG A 33 -2.11 -1.15 -26.58
N LEU A 34 -1.68 -0.29 -25.66
CA LEU A 34 -0.54 -0.52 -24.80
C LEU A 34 -0.98 -1.10 -23.44
N PRO A 35 -0.60 -2.36 -23.10
CA PRO A 35 -1.07 -3.05 -21.89
C PRO A 35 -0.19 -2.81 -20.66
N TRP A 36 0.14 -1.55 -20.37
CA TRP A 36 1.02 -1.20 -19.24
C TRP A 36 0.57 0.10 -18.52
N GLY A 37 -0.74 0.39 -18.57
CA GLY A 37 -1.28 1.63 -18.01
C GLY A 37 -1.29 1.65 -16.48
N ALA A 38 -1.69 0.54 -15.85
CA ALA A 38 -1.71 0.45 -14.39
C ALA A 38 -0.28 0.40 -13.82
N THR A 39 0.59 -0.38 -14.46
CA THR A 39 1.99 -0.53 -14.07
C THR A 39 2.77 0.78 -14.13
N VAL A 40 2.60 1.61 -15.16
CA VAL A 40 3.25 2.95 -15.21
C VAL A 40 2.82 3.84 -14.05
N CYS A 41 1.52 3.89 -13.77
CA CYS A 41 1.02 4.72 -12.67
C CYS A 41 1.61 4.29 -11.34
N VAL A 42 1.62 2.99 -11.08
CA VAL A 42 2.15 2.43 -9.83
C VAL A 42 3.66 2.61 -9.72
N LEU A 43 4.41 2.39 -10.80
CA LEU A 43 5.86 2.61 -10.79
C LEU A 43 6.21 4.09 -10.59
N GLY A 44 5.47 5.00 -11.21
CA GLY A 44 5.63 6.44 -11.00
C GLY A 44 5.34 6.85 -9.55
N LEU A 45 4.25 6.35 -8.97
CA LEU A 45 3.92 6.56 -7.56
C LEU A 45 5.03 6.03 -6.64
N LEU A 46 5.42 4.76 -6.82
CA LEU A 46 6.44 4.13 -5.99
C LEU A 46 7.79 4.82 -6.09
N LEU A 47 8.19 5.26 -7.28
CA LEU A 47 9.42 6.02 -7.46
C LEU A 47 9.38 7.32 -6.66
N GLY A 48 8.30 8.09 -6.79
CA GLY A 48 8.11 9.33 -6.03
C GLY A 48 8.08 9.10 -4.52
N GLU A 49 7.38 8.04 -4.07
CA GLU A 49 7.34 7.66 -2.66
C GLU A 49 8.73 7.28 -2.15
N TRP A 50 9.46 6.38 -2.84
CA TRP A 50 10.78 5.94 -2.41
C TRP A 50 11.80 7.07 -2.35
N ILE A 51 11.82 7.96 -3.35
CA ILE A 51 12.66 9.17 -3.33
C ILE A 51 12.34 9.98 -2.07
N ASN A 52 11.06 10.25 -1.80
CA ASN A 52 10.66 11.02 -0.63
C ASN A 52 10.99 10.32 0.69
N ARG A 53 10.74 9.01 0.80
CA ARG A 53 11.04 8.23 2.02
C ARG A 53 12.54 8.20 2.31
N TYR A 54 13.36 8.08 1.28
CA TYR A 54 14.81 7.99 1.46
C TYR A 54 15.45 9.34 1.74
N PHE A 55 15.20 10.36 0.91
CA PHE A 55 15.89 11.64 1.04
C PHE A 55 15.30 12.55 2.12
N ASN A 56 13.97 12.57 2.29
CA ASN A 56 13.33 13.44 3.28
C ASN A 56 13.11 12.74 4.62
N PHE A 57 12.37 11.62 4.64
CA PHE A 57 12.04 10.95 5.90
C PHE A 57 13.30 10.39 6.60
N TRP A 58 14.16 9.69 5.86
CA TRP A 58 15.41 9.20 6.43
C TRP A 58 16.53 10.25 6.36
N GLY A 59 16.81 10.79 5.17
CA GLY A 59 17.98 11.65 4.96
C GLY A 59 17.95 12.98 5.71
N TRP A 60 16.77 13.58 5.88
CA TRP A 60 16.63 14.87 6.57
C TRP A 60 16.07 14.73 7.99
N THR A 61 15.07 13.87 8.19
CA THR A 61 14.35 13.75 9.47
C THR A 61 14.67 12.47 10.25
N TYR A 62 15.59 11.63 9.76
CA TYR A 62 16.17 10.47 10.45
C TYR A 62 15.17 9.38 10.90
N PHE A 63 13.97 9.32 10.29
CA PHE A 63 13.06 8.20 10.49
C PHE A 63 13.56 6.97 9.72
N PRO A 64 13.64 5.79 10.36
CA PRO A 64 14.25 4.63 9.75
C PRO A 64 13.38 4.10 8.61
N ILE A 65 14.02 3.61 7.54
CA ILE A 65 13.33 3.18 6.31
C ILE A 65 12.34 2.05 6.58
N ASN A 66 12.66 1.13 7.49
CA ASN A 66 11.76 0.05 7.92
C ASN A 66 10.48 0.55 8.63
N PHE A 67 10.42 1.82 9.04
CA PHE A 67 9.24 2.45 9.60
C PHE A 67 8.41 3.17 8.52
N VAL A 68 9.08 3.85 7.58
CA VAL A 68 8.43 4.78 6.63
C VAL A 68 8.24 4.21 5.22
N PHE A 69 8.60 2.96 4.95
CA PHE A 69 8.47 2.33 3.64
C PHE A 69 7.04 2.42 3.04
N PRO A 70 6.90 2.54 1.71
CA PRO A 70 5.60 2.57 1.03
C PRO A 70 4.87 1.22 1.03
N ALA A 71 3.67 1.17 0.45
CA ALA A 71 2.94 -0.08 0.20
C ALA A 71 3.33 -0.64 -1.17
N SER A 72 3.36 -1.96 -1.32
CA SER A 72 3.55 -2.65 -2.59
C SER A 72 2.23 -2.73 -3.35
N LEU A 73 2.19 -2.16 -4.56
CA LEU A 73 1.02 -2.19 -5.46
C LEU A 73 1.32 -2.87 -6.80
N VAL A 74 2.59 -3.22 -7.04
CA VAL A 74 3.05 -3.78 -8.32
C VAL A 74 2.31 -5.06 -8.69
N PRO A 75 2.06 -6.03 -7.76
CA PRO A 75 1.32 -7.23 -8.11
C PRO A 75 -0.11 -6.94 -8.61
N GLY A 76 -0.81 -6.01 -7.96
CA GLY A 76 -2.14 -5.59 -8.40
C GLY A 76 -2.13 -4.93 -9.77
N ALA A 77 -1.13 -4.08 -10.03
CA ALA A 77 -0.99 -3.37 -11.30
C ALA A 77 -0.79 -4.33 -12.46
N ILE A 78 0.05 -5.35 -12.28
CA ILE A 78 0.29 -6.39 -13.27
C ILE A 78 -1.00 -7.18 -13.53
N ILE A 79 -1.75 -7.55 -12.49
CA ILE A 79 -3.03 -8.26 -12.65
C ILE A 79 -4.03 -7.39 -13.43
N LEU A 80 -4.16 -6.11 -13.10
CA LEU A 80 -5.04 -5.20 -13.83
C LEU A 80 -4.67 -5.09 -15.32
N ASP A 81 -3.40 -4.89 -15.64
CA ASP A 81 -2.93 -4.75 -17.02
C ASP A 81 -3.09 -6.06 -17.81
N THR A 82 -2.76 -7.20 -17.20
CA THR A 82 -2.89 -8.52 -17.83
C THR A 82 -4.35 -8.93 -18.08
N VAL A 83 -5.27 -8.65 -17.15
CA VAL A 83 -6.70 -8.90 -17.36
C VAL A 83 -7.25 -8.07 -18.51
N LEU A 84 -6.86 -6.80 -18.60
CA LEU A 84 -7.26 -5.94 -19.72
C LEU A 84 -6.70 -6.43 -21.05
N MET A 85 -5.42 -6.81 -21.06
CA MET A 85 -4.73 -7.33 -22.23
C MET A 85 -5.37 -8.63 -22.76
N LEU A 86 -5.71 -9.56 -21.86
CA LEU A 86 -6.25 -10.87 -22.24
C LEU A 86 -7.72 -10.81 -22.64
N SER A 87 -8.53 -10.00 -21.94
CA SER A 87 -9.98 -9.93 -22.19
C SER A 87 -10.35 -8.92 -23.26
N GLY A 88 -9.53 -7.88 -23.47
CA GLY A 88 -9.85 -6.73 -24.32
C GLY A 88 -11.04 -5.90 -23.84
N SER A 89 -11.58 -6.16 -22.65
CA SER A 89 -12.84 -5.59 -22.15
C SER A 89 -12.65 -4.83 -20.84
N TYR A 90 -13.08 -3.56 -20.83
CA TYR A 90 -13.09 -2.74 -19.62
C TYR A 90 -14.07 -3.27 -18.58
N LEU A 91 -15.22 -3.77 -18.99
CA LEU A 91 -16.20 -4.32 -18.06
C LEU A 91 -15.64 -5.54 -17.33
N PHE A 92 -14.96 -6.43 -18.06
CA PHE A 92 -14.33 -7.60 -17.47
C PHE A 92 -13.19 -7.20 -16.52
N THR A 93 -12.38 -6.22 -16.91
CA THR A 93 -11.29 -5.68 -16.08
C THR A 93 -11.80 -4.99 -14.82
N ALA A 94 -12.90 -4.25 -14.92
CA ALA A 94 -13.53 -3.56 -13.78
C ALA A 94 -14.07 -4.54 -12.74
N ILE A 95 -14.46 -5.75 -13.14
CA ILE A 95 -14.94 -6.78 -12.22
C ILE A 95 -13.76 -7.63 -11.73
N VAL A 96 -13.11 -8.37 -12.63
CA VAL A 96 -12.10 -9.38 -12.28
C VAL A 96 -10.76 -8.73 -11.95
N GLY A 97 -10.36 -7.74 -12.74
CA GLY A 97 -9.10 -7.01 -12.51
C GLY A 97 -9.14 -6.20 -11.22
N ALA A 98 -10.23 -5.46 -10.95
CA ALA A 98 -10.37 -4.69 -9.72
C ALA A 98 -10.52 -5.59 -8.47
N MET A 99 -11.21 -6.73 -8.59
CA MET A 99 -11.26 -7.74 -7.54
C MET A 99 -9.86 -8.30 -7.25
N GLY A 100 -9.11 -8.65 -8.29
CA GLY A 100 -7.72 -9.09 -8.17
C GLY A 100 -6.82 -8.04 -7.51
N TRP A 101 -6.96 -6.77 -7.89
CA TRP A 101 -6.26 -5.63 -7.30
C TRP A 101 -6.48 -5.52 -5.79
N GLY A 102 -7.73 -5.62 -5.34
CA GLY A 102 -8.07 -5.57 -3.93
C GLY A 102 -7.56 -6.78 -3.15
N LEU A 103 -7.79 -7.99 -3.68
CA LEU A 103 -7.45 -9.24 -2.98
C LEU A 103 -5.94 -9.48 -2.88
N ILE A 104 -5.17 -9.10 -3.89
CA ILE A 104 -3.72 -9.31 -3.89
C ILE A 104 -2.97 -8.30 -3.02
N PHE A 105 -3.62 -7.20 -2.62
CA PHE A 105 -2.98 -6.12 -1.89
C PHE A 105 -2.31 -6.60 -0.60
N TYR A 106 -3.06 -7.26 0.29
CA TYR A 106 -2.52 -7.71 1.57
C TYR A 106 -1.48 -8.84 1.40
N PRO A 107 -1.74 -9.91 0.61
CA PRO A 107 -0.74 -10.94 0.31
C PRO A 107 0.54 -10.38 -0.32
N GLY A 108 0.44 -9.40 -1.22
CA GLY A 108 1.58 -8.77 -1.88
C GLY A 108 2.44 -7.91 -0.95
N ASN A 109 1.88 -7.46 0.18
CA ASN A 109 2.60 -6.71 1.20
C ASN A 109 3.05 -7.55 2.38
N TRP A 110 2.41 -8.69 2.63
CA TRP A 110 2.67 -9.55 3.78
C TRP A 110 4.15 -9.89 3.99
N PRO A 111 4.95 -10.27 2.97
CA PRO A 111 6.37 -10.57 3.15
C PRO A 111 7.20 -9.42 3.74
N ILE A 112 6.77 -8.17 3.53
CA ILE A 112 7.47 -6.98 4.02
C ILE A 112 7.02 -6.65 5.45
N ILE A 113 5.73 -6.79 5.74
CA ILE A 113 5.16 -6.37 7.03
C ILE A 113 5.20 -7.48 8.10
N ALA A 114 5.25 -8.76 7.72
CA ALA A 114 5.18 -9.88 8.64
C ALA A 114 6.26 -9.82 9.75
N PRO A 115 7.53 -9.50 9.47
CA PRO A 115 8.54 -9.38 10.53
C PRO A 115 8.22 -8.28 11.55
N LEU A 116 7.44 -7.27 11.19
CA LEU A 116 7.06 -6.17 12.08
C LEU A 116 5.86 -6.51 12.98
N HIS A 117 5.16 -7.62 12.70
CA HIS A 117 4.01 -8.09 13.48
C HIS A 117 4.39 -9.11 14.56
N VAL A 118 5.68 -9.39 14.72
CA VAL A 118 6.17 -10.25 15.81
C VAL A 118 5.85 -9.59 17.15
N PRO A 119 5.21 -10.31 18.09
CA PRO A 119 4.92 -9.78 19.41
C PRO A 119 6.19 -9.65 20.25
N VAL A 120 6.30 -8.56 20.99
CA VAL A 120 7.40 -8.27 21.92
C VAL A 120 6.80 -7.73 23.21
N GLU A 121 7.29 -8.22 24.35
CA GLU A 121 7.00 -7.62 25.65
C GLU A 121 7.86 -6.38 25.84
N TYR A 122 7.23 -5.21 25.96
CA TYR A 122 7.90 -3.93 26.17
C TYR A 122 7.33 -3.27 27.42
N ASN A 123 8.15 -3.13 28.47
CA ASN A 123 7.76 -2.57 29.77
C ASN A 123 6.49 -3.23 30.36
N GLY A 124 6.35 -4.55 30.24
CA GLY A 124 5.20 -5.30 30.76
C GLY A 124 3.93 -5.24 29.90
N MET A 125 3.99 -4.63 28.71
CA MET A 125 2.90 -4.62 27.73
C MET A 125 3.28 -5.40 26.48
N LEU A 126 2.31 -6.09 25.89
CA LEU A 126 2.47 -6.76 24.60
C LEU A 126 2.33 -5.72 23.47
N MET A 127 3.39 -5.55 22.68
CA MET A 127 3.41 -4.64 21.53
C MET A 127 3.96 -5.36 20.30
N SER A 128 3.52 -4.97 19.10
CA SER A 128 4.20 -5.40 17.87
C SER A 128 5.49 -4.61 17.67
N ILE A 129 6.44 -5.16 16.91
CA ILE A 129 7.64 -4.40 16.51
C ILE A 129 7.24 -3.10 15.77
N ALA A 130 6.18 -3.13 14.97
CA ALA A 130 5.65 -1.93 14.31
C ALA A 130 5.22 -0.84 15.32
N ASP A 131 4.52 -1.23 16.39
CA ASP A 131 4.10 -0.29 17.44
C ASP A 131 5.29 0.25 18.23
N ILE A 132 6.29 -0.60 18.53
CA ILE A 132 7.53 -0.17 19.20
C ILE A 132 8.30 0.85 18.35
N GLN A 133 8.34 0.67 17.02
CA GLN A 133 8.92 1.68 16.13
C GLN A 133 8.16 3.00 16.22
N GLY A 134 6.82 2.97 16.19
CA GLY A 134 5.99 4.17 16.33
C GLY A 134 6.10 4.84 17.70
N TYR A 135 6.45 4.09 18.73
CA TYR A 135 6.70 4.57 20.09
C TYR A 135 8.10 5.20 20.23
N ASN A 136 9.15 4.55 19.73
CA ASN A 136 10.53 5.01 19.86
C ASN A 136 10.85 6.21 18.97
N TYR A 137 10.33 6.22 17.73
CA TYR A 137 10.58 7.31 16.78
C TYR A 137 9.49 8.37 16.91
N VAL A 138 9.75 9.36 17.76
CA VAL A 138 8.78 10.40 18.11
C VAL A 138 8.39 11.23 16.89
N ARG A 139 7.09 11.22 16.58
CA ARG A 139 6.49 12.07 15.54
C ARG A 139 5.75 13.23 16.21
N THR A 140 6.39 14.39 16.28
CA THR A 140 5.91 15.58 17.02
C THR A 140 4.48 16.02 16.66
N GLY A 141 4.05 15.82 15.41
CA GLY A 141 2.71 16.18 14.92
C GLY A 141 1.73 15.03 14.70
N THR A 142 2.11 13.77 14.97
CA THR A 142 1.22 12.60 14.74
C THR A 142 1.16 11.67 15.96
N PRO A 143 0.42 12.08 17.00
CA PRO A 143 0.19 11.25 18.19
C PRO A 143 -0.63 9.99 17.89
N GLU A 144 -0.54 9.01 18.79
CA GLU A 144 -1.12 7.67 18.63
C GLU A 144 -2.63 7.68 18.37
N TYR A 145 -3.38 8.55 19.06
CA TYR A 145 -4.85 8.58 18.96
C TYR A 145 -5.38 8.99 17.58
N ILE A 146 -4.54 9.59 16.73
CA ILE A 146 -4.91 9.93 15.34
C ILE A 146 -4.89 8.67 14.44
N ARG A 147 -4.23 7.59 14.86
CA ARG A 147 -4.18 6.33 14.11
C ARG A 147 -5.58 5.75 13.93
N MET A 148 -6.01 5.71 12.68
CA MET A 148 -7.22 5.00 12.27
C MET A 148 -6.85 3.55 11.93
N VAL A 149 -6.71 2.73 12.96
CA VAL A 149 -6.43 1.29 12.86
C VAL A 149 -7.54 0.47 13.50
N GLU A 150 -7.59 -0.82 13.21
CA GLU A 150 -8.49 -1.75 13.88
C GLU A 150 -8.35 -1.69 15.43
N LYS A 151 -9.47 -1.49 16.13
CA LYS A 151 -9.56 -1.46 17.61
C LYS A 151 -10.56 -2.49 18.18
N GLY A 152 -11.02 -3.42 17.35
CA GLY A 152 -12.09 -4.36 17.67
C GLY A 152 -13.49 -3.75 17.63
N THR A 153 -14.49 -4.59 17.42
CA THR A 153 -15.93 -4.27 17.50
C THR A 153 -16.64 -5.38 18.27
N LEU A 154 -17.80 -5.10 18.86
CA LEU A 154 -18.64 -6.11 19.53
C LEU A 154 -19.49 -6.95 18.55
N ARG A 155 -19.46 -6.58 17.27
CA ARG A 155 -20.02 -7.35 16.15
C ARG A 155 -18.89 -8.09 15.48
#